data_AF-A0A2V1D7S3-F1
#
_entry.id   AF-A0A2V1D7S3-F1
#
_cell.length_a   1.000
_cell.length_b   1.000
_cell.length_c   1.000
_cell.angle_alpha   90.00
_cell.angle_beta   90.00
_cell.angle_gamma   90.00
#
_symmetry.space_group_name_H-M   'P 1'
#
loop_
_entity.id
_entity.type
_entity.pdbx_description
1 polymer ?
#
loop_
_entity_poly.entity_id
_entity_poly.type
_entity_poly.pdbx_seq_one_letter_code
_entity_poly.pdbx_strand_id
1 'polypeptide(L)'
;DLLLRFCYFLATEEYEDGIPRSTLLVYFSRILGISADGSTFERSVHYTPKLSGLIYCIRLILLESTLPRFAHSHIGWEARPRHGQLNTLNRIRQEKMCLGSQAPMGELLSLRNYGRALTRSDGPSF
;
A
#
# COMPACT_ATOMS: atom_id res chain seq x y z
N ASP A 1 -1.81 14.83 11.72
CA ASP A 1 -1.05 13.86 12.55
C ASP A 1 -1.80 12.56 12.84
N LEU A 2 -2.98 12.58 13.48
CA LEU A 2 -3.72 11.34 13.77
C LEU A 2 -4.08 10.51 12.53
N LEU A 3 -4.55 11.17 11.46
CA LEU A 3 -4.82 10.49 10.19
C LEU A 3 -3.57 9.82 9.61
N LEU A 4 -2.42 10.49 9.66
CA LEU A 4 -1.16 9.92 9.18
C LEU A 4 -0.77 8.69 9.99
N ARG A 5 -0.88 8.75 11.33
CA ARG A 5 -0.64 7.60 12.21
C ARG A 5 -1.58 6.43 11.91
N PHE A 6 -2.87 6.71 11.67
CA PHE A 6 -3.84 5.70 11.27
C PHE A 6 -3.50 5.09 9.90
N CYS A 7 -3.21 5.91 8.90
CA CYS A 7 -2.79 5.43 7.58
C CYS A 7 -1.49 4.62 7.65
N TYR A 8 -0.54 5.01 8.50
CA TYR A 8 0.69 4.26 8.75
C TYR A 8 0.40 2.90 9.38
N PHE A 9 -0.51 2.85 10.36
CA PHE A 9 -0.99 1.60 10.94
C PHE A 9 -1.56 0.68 9.85
N LEU A 10 -2.47 1.17 9.00
CA LEU A 10 -3.03 0.37 7.90
C LEU A 10 -1.96 -0.10 6.91
N ALA A 11 -0.95 0.73 6.62
CA ALA A 11 0.13 0.41 5.71
C ALA A 11 1.13 -0.62 6.25
N THR A 12 1.18 -0.81 7.58
CA THR A 12 2.17 -1.65 8.28
C THR A 12 1.56 -2.78 9.09
N GLU A 13 0.22 -2.87 9.09
CA GLU A 13 -0.58 -3.93 9.69
C GLU A 13 -0.03 -5.31 9.31
N GLU A 14 0.18 -6.18 10.29
CA GLU A 14 0.72 -7.51 10.04
C GLU A 14 -0.40 -8.49 9.71
N TYR A 15 -0.07 -9.49 8.90
CA TYR A 15 -1.01 -10.55 8.56
C TYR A 15 -1.30 -11.41 9.79
N GLU A 16 -2.58 -11.66 10.07
CA GLU A 16 -3.01 -12.71 10.98
C GLU A 16 -2.86 -14.07 10.26
N ASP A 17 -2.18 -15.02 10.91
CA ASP A 17 -1.91 -16.37 10.41
C ASP A 17 -1.27 -16.43 8.99
N GLY A 18 -0.54 -15.37 8.62
CA GLY A 18 0.06 -15.26 7.29
C GLY A 18 -0.95 -15.05 6.15
N ILE A 19 -2.21 -14.73 6.47
CA ILE A 19 -3.29 -14.51 5.52
C ILE A 19 -3.31 -13.02 5.12
N PRO A 20 -3.00 -12.63 3.87
CA PRO A 20 -2.97 -11.21 3.50
C PRO A 20 -4.31 -10.49 3.66
N ARG A 21 -5.42 -11.23 3.48
CA ARG A 21 -6.80 -10.70 3.58
C ARG A 21 -7.23 -10.32 4.99
N SER A 22 -6.46 -10.70 6.02
CA SER A 22 -6.70 -10.29 7.40
C SER A 22 -6.51 -8.79 7.60
N THR A 23 -5.65 -8.15 6.77
CA THR A 23 -5.39 -6.71 6.87
C THR A 23 -6.49 -5.88 6.22
N LEU A 24 -6.86 -4.78 6.88
CA LEU A 24 -7.91 -3.89 6.39
C LEU A 24 -7.55 -3.28 5.05
N LEU A 25 -6.26 -2.98 4.80
CA LEU A 25 -5.83 -2.36 3.57
C LEU A 25 -5.91 -3.30 2.35
N VAL A 26 -5.52 -4.57 2.53
CA VAL A 26 -5.71 -5.58 1.48
C VAL A 26 -7.20 -5.85 1.26
N TYR A 27 -8.00 -5.91 2.33
CA TYR A 27 -9.44 -6.04 2.23
C TYR A 27 -10.06 -4.87 1.43
N PHE A 28 -9.78 -3.63 1.81
CA PHE A 28 -10.26 -2.43 1.13
C PHE A 28 -9.81 -2.39 -0.34
N SER A 29 -8.58 -2.81 -0.65
CA SER A 29 -8.10 -2.83 -2.02
C SER A 29 -8.98 -3.66 -2.95
N ARG A 30 -9.60 -4.74 -2.45
CA ARG A 30 -10.51 -5.59 -3.22
C ARG A 30 -11.84 -4.89 -3.54
N ILE A 31 -12.31 -4.04 -2.64
CA ILE A 31 -13.52 -3.23 -2.85
C ILE A 31 -13.34 -2.30 -4.05
N LEU A 32 -12.11 -1.81 -4.31
CA LEU A 32 -11.81 -1.00 -5.50
C LEU A 32 -12.02 -1.75 -6.83
N GLY A 33 -12.15 -3.08 -6.76
CA GLY A 33 -12.47 -3.96 -7.88
C GLY A 33 -13.97 -4.18 -8.11
N ILE A 34 -14.84 -3.45 -7.41
CA ILE A 34 -16.30 -3.47 -7.63
C ILE A 34 -16.68 -2.27 -8.51
N SER A 35 -17.61 -2.46 -9.44
CA SER A 35 -18.14 -1.39 -10.31
C SER A 35 -18.85 -0.31 -9.49
N ALA A 36 -18.96 0.90 -10.06
CA ALA A 36 -19.54 2.05 -9.34
C ALA A 36 -21.00 1.84 -8.89
N ASP A 37 -21.76 1.04 -9.64
CA ASP A 37 -23.13 0.65 -9.34
C ASP A 37 -23.23 -0.62 -8.46
N GLY A 38 -22.10 -1.23 -8.11
CA GLY A 38 -22.05 -2.42 -7.25
C GLY A 38 -22.52 -3.72 -7.91
N SER A 39 -22.85 -3.70 -9.20
CA SER A 39 -23.47 -4.84 -9.89
C SER A 39 -22.47 -5.87 -10.38
N THR A 40 -21.23 -5.46 -10.66
CA THR A 40 -20.21 -6.30 -11.31
C THR A 40 -18.82 -6.05 -10.76
N PHE A 41 -17.87 -6.90 -11.17
CA PHE A 41 -16.45 -6.69 -10.92
C PHE A 41 -15.82 -5.84 -12.03
N GLU A 42 -14.95 -4.93 -11.62
CA GLU A 42 -14.15 -4.10 -12.51
C GLU A 42 -13.20 -4.94 -13.35
N ARG A 43 -13.05 -4.53 -14.61
CA ARG A 43 -12.02 -5.12 -15.48
C ARG A 43 -10.63 -4.78 -14.96
N SER A 44 -9.68 -5.66 -15.27
CA SER A 44 -8.25 -5.52 -14.95
C SER A 44 -7.70 -4.14 -15.34
N VAL A 45 -8.13 -3.60 -16.48
CA VAL A 45 -7.73 -2.29 -17.03
C VAL A 45 -8.18 -1.10 -16.15
N HIS A 46 -9.30 -1.21 -15.44
CA HIS A 46 -9.83 -0.16 -14.55
C HIS A 46 -9.41 -0.35 -13.10
N TYR A 47 -9.24 -1.60 -12.66
CA TYR A 47 -8.80 -1.93 -11.31
C TYR A 47 -7.31 -1.64 -11.08
N THR A 48 -6.45 -1.99 -12.04
CA THR A 48 -4.98 -1.86 -11.90
C THR A 48 -4.48 -0.42 -11.69
N PRO A 49 -5.05 0.61 -12.36
CA PRO A 49 -4.74 2.00 -12.05
C PRO A 49 -5.12 2.41 -10.62
N LYS A 50 -6.28 1.98 -10.11
CA LYS A 50 -6.71 2.23 -8.71
C LYS A 50 -5.70 1.66 -7.72
N LEU A 51 -5.26 0.41 -7.92
CA LEU A 51 -4.19 -0.20 -7.12
C LEU A 51 -2.86 0.56 -7.22
N SER A 52 -2.50 1.06 -8.40
CA SER A 52 -1.27 1.84 -8.59
C SER A 52 -1.29 3.14 -7.79
N GLY A 53 -2.44 3.83 -7.77
CA GLY A 53 -2.66 5.01 -6.93
C GLY A 53 -2.54 4.68 -5.44
N LEU A 54 -3.19 3.59 -5.00
CA LEU A 54 -3.12 3.14 -3.61
C LEU A 54 -1.67 2.82 -3.18
N ILE A 55 -0.93 2.07 -3.99
CA ILE A 55 0.49 1.75 -3.75
C ILE A 55 1.33 3.03 -3.65
N TYR A 56 1.08 4.01 -4.52
CA TYR A 56 1.78 5.30 -4.47
C TYR A 56 1.50 6.05 -3.16
N CYS A 57 0.23 6.16 -2.75
CA CYS A 57 -0.14 6.78 -1.48
C CYS A 57 0.53 6.08 -0.28
N ILE A 58 0.53 4.75 -0.24
CA ILE A 58 1.16 3.98 0.85
C ILE A 58 2.67 4.28 0.91
N ARG A 59 3.36 4.36 -0.23
CA ARG A 59 4.78 4.73 -0.27
C ARG A 59 5.04 6.10 0.32
N LEU A 60 4.18 7.08 0.04
CA LEU A 60 4.31 8.42 0.62
C LEU A 60 4.04 8.40 2.13
N ILE A 61 3.02 7.67 2.59
CA ILE A 61 2.70 7.50 4.00
C ILE A 61 3.88 6.89 4.76
N LEU A 62 4.46 5.80 4.22
CA LEU A 62 5.64 5.16 4.80
C LEU A 62 6.84 6.11 4.81
N LEU A 63 7.07 6.87 3.74
CA LEU A 63 8.17 7.82 3.69
C LEU A 63 8.03 8.92 4.74
N GLU A 64 6.85 9.55 4.84
CA GLU A 64 6.62 10.61 5.83
C GLU A 64 6.65 10.06 7.25
N SER A 65 6.17 8.83 7.49
CA SER A 65 6.18 8.22 8.83
C SER A 65 7.56 7.74 9.28
N THR A 66 8.49 7.52 8.35
CA THR A 66 9.84 7.02 8.65
C THR A 66 10.90 8.11 8.64
N LEU A 67 10.75 9.08 7.74
CA LEU A 67 11.62 10.24 7.60
C LEU A 67 10.78 11.51 7.47
N PRO A 68 10.05 11.91 8.53
CA PRO A 68 9.21 13.09 8.50
C PRO A 68 10.00 14.32 8.08
N ARG A 69 9.46 15.14 7.17
CA ARG A 69 10.16 16.38 6.80
C ARG A 69 10.23 17.34 7.99
N PHE A 70 9.14 17.38 8.75
CA PHE A 70 8.98 18.18 9.96
C PHE A 70 8.51 17.29 11.11
N ALA A 71 8.73 17.73 12.34
CA ALA A 71 8.26 16.99 13.50
C ALA A 71 6.72 17.02 13.55
N HIS A 72 6.11 15.88 13.88
CA HIS A 72 4.68 15.76 14.17
C HIS A 72 4.48 15.66 15.68
N SER A 73 4.45 16.82 16.35
CA SER A 73 4.41 16.91 17.81
C SER A 73 3.21 16.19 18.44
N HIS A 74 2.05 16.16 17.78
CA HIS A 74 0.84 15.53 18.32
C HIS A 74 0.94 13.99 18.42
N ILE A 75 1.80 13.36 17.63
CA ILE A 75 2.02 11.91 17.63
C ILE A 75 3.43 11.52 18.08
N GLY A 76 4.23 12.50 18.51
CA GLY A 76 5.58 12.29 19.04
C GLY A 76 6.60 11.84 18.01
N TRP A 77 6.42 12.21 16.73
CA TRP A 77 7.41 11.90 15.69
C TRP A 77 8.37 13.06 15.49
N GLU A 78 9.66 12.78 15.60
CA GLU A 78 10.73 13.75 15.34
C GLU A 78 10.94 13.98 13.85
N ALA A 79 11.44 15.16 13.50
CA ALA A 79 11.88 15.44 12.14
C ALA A 79 13.05 14.52 11.75
N ARG A 80 13.17 14.19 10.47
CA ARG A 80 14.22 13.31 9.95
C ARG A 80 15.63 13.79 10.36
N PRO A 81 16.52 12.86 10.75
CA PRO A 81 17.90 13.20 11.08
C PRO A 81 18.67 13.65 9.83
N ARG A 82 19.75 14.41 10.00
CA ARG A 82 20.60 14.85 8.87
C ARG A 82 21.37 13.70 8.20
N HIS A 83 21.68 12.64 8.96
CA HIS A 83 22.47 11.50 8.51
C HIS A 83 21.74 10.18 8.80
N GLY A 84 22.17 9.09 8.16
CA GLY A 84 21.61 7.76 8.39
C GLY A 84 20.22 7.49 7.80
N GLN A 85 19.64 8.46 7.09
CA GLN A 85 18.28 8.35 6.51
C GLN A 85 18.09 7.09 5.65
N LEU A 86 19.08 6.76 4.81
CA LEU A 86 19.02 5.60 3.94
C LEU A 86 18.94 4.28 4.73
N ASN A 87 19.65 4.17 5.85
CA ASN A 87 19.62 2.97 6.69
C ASN A 87 18.26 2.82 7.36
N THR A 88 17.72 3.91 7.89
CA THR A 88 16.36 3.95 8.47
C THR A 88 15.31 3.54 7.44
N LEU A 89 15.37 4.10 6.24
CA LEU A 89 14.44 3.78 5.16
C LEU A 89 14.58 2.33 4.70
N ASN A 90 15.80 1.84 4.52
CA ASN A 90 16.02 0.46 4.08
C ASN A 90 15.52 -0.57 5.07
N ARG A 91 15.66 -0.32 6.37
CA ARG A 91 15.12 -1.19 7.42
C ARG A 91 13.61 -1.36 7.25
N ILE A 92 12.87 -0.25 7.20
CA ILE A 92 11.41 -0.29 7.04
C ILE A 92 11.00 -0.85 5.68
N ARG A 93 11.75 -0.54 4.62
CA ARG A 93 11.51 -1.10 3.27
C ARG A 93 11.59 -2.63 3.28
N GLN A 94 12.60 -3.19 3.92
CA GLN A 94 12.78 -4.65 4.01
C GLN A 94 11.66 -5.29 4.84
N GLU A 95 11.32 -4.68 5.98
CA GLU A 95 10.30 -5.21 6.89
C GLU A 95 8.88 -5.12 6.33
N LYS A 96 8.54 -4.05 5.62
CA LYS A 96 7.13 -3.71 5.29
C LYS A 96 6.81 -3.51 3.81
N MET A 97 7.80 -3.42 2.92
CA MET A 97 7.57 -3.09 1.50
C MET A 97 8.04 -4.13 0.49
N CYS A 98 8.88 -5.08 0.91
CA CYS A 98 9.41 -6.13 0.04
C CYS A 98 8.45 -7.32 -0.09
N LEU A 99 8.56 -8.07 -1.19
CA LEU A 99 7.88 -9.36 -1.29
C LEU A 99 8.31 -10.27 -0.14
N GLY A 100 7.34 -10.97 0.45
CA GLY A 100 7.57 -11.80 1.65
C GLY A 100 7.40 -11.04 2.98
N SER A 101 7.27 -9.70 2.97
CA SER A 101 6.84 -8.98 4.17
C SER A 101 5.43 -9.44 4.58
N GLN A 102 5.19 -9.61 5.86
CA GLN A 102 3.85 -9.87 6.42
C GLN A 102 2.98 -8.60 6.44
N ALA A 103 3.19 -7.67 5.50
CA ALA A 103 2.54 -6.36 5.43
C ALA A 103 1.93 -6.13 4.03
N PRO A 104 0.88 -5.29 3.92
CA PRO A 104 0.03 -5.18 2.74
C PRO A 104 0.74 -4.90 1.41
N MET A 105 1.87 -4.18 1.42
CA MET A 105 2.55 -3.73 0.21
C MET A 105 2.90 -4.88 -0.74
N GLY A 106 3.40 -6.00 -0.21
CA GLY A 106 3.78 -7.16 -1.01
C GLY A 106 2.58 -7.74 -1.77
N GLU A 107 1.44 -7.91 -1.10
CA GLU A 107 0.21 -8.42 -1.72
C GLU A 107 -0.35 -7.43 -2.75
N LEU A 108 -0.37 -6.13 -2.45
CA LEU A 108 -0.86 -5.11 -3.38
C LEU A 108 -0.02 -5.07 -4.68
N LEU A 109 1.30 -5.22 -4.56
CA LEU A 109 2.20 -5.32 -5.72
C LEU A 109 1.92 -6.59 -6.53
N SER A 110 1.71 -7.73 -5.86
CA SER A 110 1.33 -9.00 -6.51
C SER A 110 0.01 -8.87 -7.26
N LEU A 111 -1.03 -8.32 -6.64
CA LEU A 111 -2.33 -8.08 -7.26
C LEU A 111 -2.23 -7.15 -8.48
N ARG A 112 -1.48 -6.06 -8.36
CA ARG A 112 -1.25 -5.14 -9.49
C ARG A 112 -0.54 -5.84 -10.65
N ASN A 113 0.50 -6.64 -10.37
CA ASN A 113 1.24 -7.34 -11.40
C ASN A 113 0.38 -8.41 -12.09
N TYR A 114 -0.44 -9.13 -11.32
CA TYR A 114 -1.44 -10.06 -11.85
C TYR A 114 -2.44 -9.34 -12.77
N GLY A 115 -3.01 -8.23 -12.32
CA GLY A 115 -3.92 -7.41 -13.13
C GLY A 115 -3.29 -6.94 -14.45
N ARG A 116 -2.04 -6.48 -14.43
CA ARG A 116 -1.30 -6.09 -15.65
C ARG A 116 -1.09 -7.26 -16.61
N ALA A 117 -0.83 -8.46 -16.10
CA ALA A 117 -0.71 -9.65 -16.94
C ALA A 117 -2.05 -10.00 -17.58
N LEU A 118 -3.14 -9.93 -16.81
CA LEU A 118 -4.50 -10.20 -17.29
C LEU A 118 -4.96 -9.20 -18.36
N THR A 119 -4.68 -7.91 -18.18
CA THR A 119 -5.00 -6.88 -19.19
C THR A 119 -4.29 -7.12 -20.52
N ARG A 120 -3.12 -7.78 -20.53
CA ARG A 120 -2.42 -8.11 -21.78
C ARG A 120 -3.02 -9.31 -22.51
N SER A 121 -3.69 -10.20 -21.78
CA SER A 121 -4.44 -11.32 -22.36
C SER A 121 -5.87 -10.97 -22.73
N ASP A 122 -6.43 -9.91 -22.13
CA ASP A 122 -7.74 -9.38 -22.51
C ASP A 122 -7.66 -8.85 -23.95
N GLY A 123 -8.60 -9.28 -24.81
CA GLY A 123 -8.74 -8.79 -26.18
C GLY A 123 -9.06 -7.29 -26.21
N PRO A 124 -9.08 -6.66 -27.41
CA PRO A 124 -9.31 -5.22 -27.52
C PRO A 124 -10.62 -4.81 -26.83
N SER A 125 -10.58 -3.74 -26.04
CA SER A 125 -11.78 -3.05 -25.60
C SER A 125 -12.38 -2.30 -26.79
N PHE A 126 -13.29 -2.96 -27.50
CA PHE A 126 -14.19 -2.35 -28.49
C PHE A 126 -15.32 -1.61 -27.79
#